data_AF-A0A831RG63-F1
#
_entry.id   AF-A0A831RG63-F1
#
_cell.length_a   1.000
_cell.length_b   1.000
_cell.length_c   1.000
_cell.angle_alpha   90.00
_cell.angle_beta   90.00
_cell.angle_gamma   90.00
#
_symmetry.space_group_name_H-M   'P 1'
#
loop_
_entity.id
_entity.type
_entity.pdbx_description
1 polymer ?
#
loop_
_entity_poly.entity_id
_entity_poly.type
_entity_poly.pdbx_seq_one_letter_code
_entity_poly.pdbx_strand_id
1 'polypeptide(L)'
;MSSIIQFKKRVSGAAGAPAALKSAEPAYNMVDDTLYVGHGDDGSGNATSIKVVGGSGAFVEKTGNQTIAGVKTFSDSPKAPDPTANDELTTKQYVDTAVAGGGTTYTAGDGLDLTGTEFSADPTIARLASPTFTGTPAAPTPASGTSTTQIATTAFVQAALDTLVDAAPGTLDTLNELAAALGDDANFSATVNTALAARLQSASNLSDLADAAAARTNLGLGSMATQDAGAVNITGGSIGSGVTLNADVDGGTF
;
A
#
# COMPACT_ATOMS: atom_id res chain seq x y z
N MET A 1 34.02 80.51 51.34
CA MET A 1 34.36 80.94 49.96
C MET A 1 33.22 80.49 49.07
N SER A 2 32.45 81.42 48.51
CA SER A 2 31.47 81.08 47.47
C SER A 2 32.21 80.98 46.15
N SER A 3 32.40 79.78 45.63
CA SER A 3 32.95 79.60 44.29
C SER A 3 31.79 79.73 43.29
N ILE A 4 31.67 80.89 42.66
CA ILE A 4 30.68 81.11 41.59
C ILE A 4 31.26 80.52 40.31
N ILE A 5 30.61 79.47 39.78
CA ILE A 5 30.91 78.95 38.45
C ILE A 5 30.23 79.86 37.43
N GLN A 6 31.03 80.51 36.58
CA GLN A 6 30.54 81.38 35.52
C GLN A 6 30.52 80.62 34.19
N PHE A 7 29.43 80.76 33.43
CA PHE A 7 29.29 80.17 32.11
C PHE A 7 29.46 81.23 31.04
N LYS A 8 30.23 80.94 29.99
CA LYS A 8 30.16 81.71 28.76
C LYS A 8 28.80 81.46 28.11
N LYS A 9 27.99 82.50 27.95
CA LYS A 9 26.64 82.41 27.39
C LYS A 9 26.60 83.00 25.98
N ARG A 10 26.06 82.25 25.02
CA ARG A 10 25.71 82.77 23.69
C ARG A 10 24.19 82.82 23.55
N VAL A 11 23.67 84.01 23.25
CA VAL A 11 22.22 84.29 23.18
C VAL A 11 21.72 84.38 21.73
N SER A 12 22.60 84.69 20.77
CA SER A 12 22.28 84.80 19.34
C SER A 12 23.50 84.44 18.47
N GLY A 13 23.27 84.18 17.18
CA GLY A 13 24.32 83.79 16.22
C GLY A 13 24.17 82.34 15.73
N ALA A 14 25.29 81.74 15.28
CA ALA A 14 25.29 80.36 14.78
C ALA A 14 25.21 79.30 15.90
N ALA A 15 24.46 78.23 15.64
CA ALA A 15 24.48 76.99 16.41
C ALA A 15 25.88 76.32 16.36
N GLY A 16 26.20 75.50 17.36
CA GLY A 16 27.46 74.78 17.47
C GLY A 16 28.41 75.30 18.56
N ALA A 17 29.55 74.62 18.67
CA ALA A 17 30.58 74.91 19.67
C ALA A 17 31.19 76.32 19.51
N PRO A 18 31.60 76.98 20.60
CA PRO A 18 32.42 78.19 20.54
C PRO A 18 33.73 77.96 19.77
N ALA A 19 34.32 79.02 19.22
CA ALA A 19 35.58 78.90 18.46
C ALA A 19 36.79 78.49 19.34
N ALA A 20 36.75 78.84 20.63
CA ALA A 20 37.76 78.47 21.62
C ALA A 20 37.20 78.54 23.03
N LEU A 21 37.69 77.66 23.91
CA LEU A 21 37.45 77.67 25.36
C LEU A 21 38.78 77.43 26.09
N LYS A 22 38.91 77.95 27.32
CA LYS A 22 39.97 77.54 28.23
C LYS A 22 39.74 76.10 28.70
N SER A 23 40.79 75.44 29.19
CA SER A 23 40.64 74.11 29.78
C SER A 23 39.61 74.15 30.92
N ALA A 24 38.67 73.20 30.93
CA ALA A 24 37.55 73.10 31.87
C ALA A 24 36.56 74.28 31.88
N GLU A 25 36.66 75.22 30.94
CA GLU A 25 35.74 76.34 30.86
C GLU A 25 34.39 75.90 30.24
N PRO A 26 33.26 76.12 30.93
CA PRO A 26 31.95 75.76 30.40
C PRO A 26 31.34 76.90 29.58
N ALA A 27 30.63 76.54 28.52
CA ALA A 27 29.91 77.48 27.66
C ALA A 27 28.55 76.92 27.25
N TYR A 28 27.50 77.71 27.42
CA TYR A 28 26.14 77.36 27.03
C TYR A 28 25.69 78.19 25.83
N ASN A 29 25.25 77.51 24.77
CA ASN A 29 24.70 78.13 23.58
C ASN A 29 23.17 77.95 23.59
N MET A 30 22.43 79.06 23.69
CA MET A 30 20.97 79.03 23.71
C MET A 30 20.36 78.89 22.30
N VAL A 31 21.18 78.92 21.25
CA VAL A 31 20.70 78.73 19.87
C VAL A 31 20.42 77.26 19.58
N ASP A 32 21.18 76.34 20.21
CA ASP A 32 21.07 74.88 20.06
C ASP A 32 20.86 74.15 21.40
N ASP A 33 20.59 74.90 22.47
CA ASP A 33 20.45 74.43 23.85
C ASP A 33 21.55 73.46 24.31
N THR A 34 22.78 73.69 23.84
CA THR A 34 23.90 72.79 24.08
C THR A 34 24.91 73.38 25.06
N LEU A 35 25.28 72.57 26.05
CA LEU A 35 26.36 72.83 27.00
C LEU A 35 27.65 72.20 26.49
N TYR A 36 28.64 73.06 26.29
CA TYR A 36 29.98 72.71 25.85
C TYR A 36 30.97 72.89 27.00
N VAL A 37 32.04 72.12 26.98
CA VAL A 37 33.20 72.31 27.87
C VAL A 37 34.50 72.22 27.09
N GLY A 38 35.46 73.07 27.42
CA GLY A 38 36.83 72.95 26.96
C GLY A 38 37.49 71.70 27.56
N HIS A 39 37.93 70.76 26.71
CA HIS A 39 38.60 69.53 27.11
C HIS A 39 40.06 69.51 26.65
N GLY A 40 40.95 69.03 27.52
CA GLY A 40 42.40 69.03 27.30
C GLY A 40 43.05 70.38 27.61
N ASP A 41 44.37 70.42 27.58
CA ASP A 41 45.19 71.63 27.79
C ASP A 41 46.36 71.59 26.80
N ASP A 42 46.60 72.67 26.08
CA ASP A 42 47.70 72.84 25.12
C ASP A 42 49.04 73.23 25.80
N GLY A 43 49.07 73.27 27.13
CA GLY A 43 50.21 73.75 27.93
C GLY A 43 50.19 75.27 28.15
N SER A 44 49.23 75.98 27.57
CA SER A 44 48.98 77.43 27.76
C SER A 44 47.59 77.72 28.35
N GLY A 45 46.90 76.68 28.83
CA GLY A 45 45.57 76.75 29.44
C GLY A 45 44.42 76.81 28.44
N ASN A 46 44.66 76.63 27.12
CA ASN A 46 43.58 76.54 26.14
C ASN A 46 43.15 75.08 25.95
N ALA A 47 41.86 74.86 25.71
CA ALA A 47 41.35 73.54 25.42
C ALA A 47 41.81 73.05 24.03
N THR A 48 42.21 71.78 23.93
CA THR A 48 42.59 71.15 22.66
C THR A 48 41.39 70.62 21.87
N SER A 49 40.24 70.45 22.54
CA SER A 49 38.97 70.16 21.89
C SER A 49 37.80 70.69 22.70
N ILE A 50 36.65 70.91 22.07
CA ILE A 50 35.42 71.27 22.76
C ILE A 50 34.49 70.06 22.71
N LYS A 51 33.98 69.66 23.87
CA LYS A 51 33.10 68.50 24.02
C LYS A 51 31.71 68.96 24.43
N VAL A 52 30.71 68.35 23.82
CA VAL A 52 29.33 68.48 24.27
C VAL A 52 29.15 67.64 25.53
N VAL A 53 28.61 68.24 26.57
CA VAL A 53 28.37 67.59 27.88
C VAL A 53 26.92 67.68 28.34
N GLY A 54 26.07 68.38 27.58
CA GLY A 54 24.63 68.44 27.77
C GLY A 54 23.97 69.13 26.59
N GLY A 55 22.67 68.89 26.38
CA GLY A 55 21.90 69.43 25.26
C GLY A 55 21.20 68.34 24.46
N SER A 56 20.27 68.74 23.60
CA SER A 56 19.49 67.80 22.79
C SER A 56 20.39 67.08 21.77
N GLY A 57 20.27 65.75 21.68
CA GLY A 57 21.07 64.91 20.78
C GLY A 57 22.48 64.54 21.27
N ALA A 58 22.96 65.12 22.37
CA ALA A 58 24.21 64.70 23.03
C ALA A 58 24.08 63.34 23.72
N PHE A 59 22.87 63.09 24.26
CA PHE A 59 22.44 61.84 24.85
C PHE A 59 21.03 61.53 24.33
N VAL A 60 20.63 60.25 24.42
CA VAL A 60 19.24 59.88 24.14
C VAL A 60 18.36 60.42 25.26
N GLU A 61 17.38 61.27 24.94
CA GLU A 61 16.43 61.78 25.94
C GLU A 61 15.53 60.65 26.45
N LYS A 62 15.12 60.72 27.71
CA LYS A 62 14.24 59.71 28.34
C LYS A 62 12.77 59.86 27.92
N THR A 63 12.42 60.96 27.27
CA THR A 63 11.05 61.33 26.90
C THR A 63 11.05 62.08 25.58
N GLY A 64 10.00 61.89 24.77
CA GLY A 64 9.90 62.51 23.45
C GLY A 64 10.53 61.67 22.35
N ASN A 65 10.20 62.00 21.09
CA ASN A 65 10.70 61.29 19.92
C ASN A 65 12.06 61.85 19.53
N GLN A 66 13.03 60.97 19.23
CA GLN A 66 14.36 61.36 18.77
C GLN A 66 14.78 60.62 17.51
N THR A 67 15.44 61.33 16.60
CA THR A 67 16.10 60.71 15.45
C THR A 67 17.53 60.35 15.83
N ILE A 68 17.87 59.06 15.70
CA ILE A 68 19.20 58.53 15.99
C ILE A 68 19.85 58.09 14.67
N ALA A 69 20.74 58.94 14.12
CA ALA A 69 21.36 58.68 12.82
C ALA A 69 22.63 57.80 12.91
N GLY A 70 22.92 57.07 11.83
CA GLY A 70 24.10 56.20 11.70
C GLY A 70 23.96 54.83 12.39
N VAL A 71 24.93 53.94 12.16
CA VAL A 71 24.96 52.60 12.77
C VAL A 71 25.26 52.71 14.27
N LYS A 72 24.47 52.04 15.10
CA LYS A 72 24.68 51.94 16.55
C LYS A 72 25.08 50.51 16.91
N THR A 73 26.11 50.39 17.76
CA THR A 73 26.57 49.10 18.30
C THR A 73 26.25 49.07 19.79
N PHE A 74 25.50 48.06 20.22
CA PHE A 74 25.16 47.84 21.62
C PHE A 74 25.96 46.64 22.16
N SER A 75 26.46 46.72 23.39
CA SER A 75 27.17 45.61 24.05
C SER A 75 26.23 44.47 24.46
N ASP A 76 24.96 44.79 24.70
CA ASP A 76 23.88 43.86 24.98
C ASP A 76 22.75 44.04 23.96
N SER A 77 21.91 43.02 23.79
CA SER A 77 20.75 43.13 22.92
C SER A 77 19.78 44.22 23.42
N PRO A 78 19.40 45.20 22.58
CA PRO A 78 18.43 46.22 22.96
C PRO A 78 17.06 45.58 23.24
N LYS A 79 16.32 46.13 24.20
CA LYS A 79 14.93 45.75 24.50
C LYS A 79 13.97 46.72 23.83
N ALA A 80 12.97 46.21 23.13
CA ALA A 80 11.90 46.96 22.50
C ALA A 80 10.53 46.47 23.03
N PRO A 81 9.48 47.32 23.02
CA PRO A 81 8.10 46.87 23.21
C PRO A 81 7.64 46.02 22.01
N ASP A 82 6.44 45.44 22.12
CA ASP A 82 5.80 44.80 20.97
C ASP A 82 5.45 45.85 19.91
N PRO A 83 5.72 45.57 18.62
CA PRO A 83 5.45 46.49 17.54
C PRO A 83 3.94 46.67 17.33
N THR A 84 3.54 47.92 17.09
CA THR A 84 2.21 48.37 16.72
C THR A 84 2.13 48.83 15.26
N ALA A 85 3.27 49.10 14.62
CA ALA A 85 3.39 49.46 13.21
C ALA A 85 4.46 48.62 12.49
N ASN A 86 4.37 48.56 11.16
CA ASN A 86 5.20 47.69 10.32
C ASN A 86 6.67 48.13 10.23
N ASP A 87 6.96 49.40 10.52
CA ASP A 87 8.28 50.02 10.46
C ASP A 87 8.99 50.08 11.82
N GLU A 88 8.40 49.52 12.87
CA GLU A 88 8.98 49.45 14.20
C GLU A 88 9.95 48.27 14.35
N LEU A 89 10.93 48.42 15.24
CA LEU A 89 11.77 47.32 15.70
C LEU A 89 10.92 46.29 16.45
N THR A 90 11.15 45.00 16.22
CA THR A 90 10.35 43.93 16.80
C THR A 90 11.16 43.09 17.80
N THR A 91 10.48 42.50 18.80
CA THR A 91 11.11 41.55 19.72
C THR A 91 11.23 40.18 19.06
N LYS A 92 12.23 39.39 19.48
CA LYS A 92 12.33 37.99 19.04
C LYS A 92 11.07 37.19 19.39
N GLN A 93 10.48 37.43 20.56
CA GLN A 93 9.25 36.77 20.97
C GLN A 93 8.08 37.09 20.04
N TYR A 94 7.95 38.35 19.62
CA TYR A 94 6.94 38.75 18.64
C TYR A 94 7.13 38.01 17.32
N VAL A 95 8.36 37.97 16.79
CA VAL A 95 8.68 37.24 15.54
C VAL A 95 8.41 35.75 15.70
N ASP A 96 8.88 35.12 16.78
CA ASP A 96 8.69 33.70 17.03
C ASP A 96 7.19 33.37 17.17
N THR A 97 6.42 34.22 17.85
CA THR A 97 4.96 34.07 17.96
C THR A 97 4.26 34.28 16.63
N ALA A 98 4.65 35.28 15.85
CA ALA A 98 4.04 35.57 14.54
C ALA A 98 4.37 34.49 13.50
N VAL A 99 5.59 33.96 13.52
CA VAL A 99 6.01 32.85 12.66
C VAL A 99 5.36 31.54 13.09
N ALA A 100 5.29 31.27 14.41
CA ALA A 100 4.62 30.07 14.92
C ALA A 100 3.08 30.14 14.78
N GLY A 101 2.49 31.32 14.89
CA GLY A 101 1.05 31.58 14.75
C GLY A 101 0.60 31.85 13.32
N GLY A 102 1.52 32.11 12.39
CA GLY A 102 1.27 32.49 11.00
C GLY A 102 0.83 31.36 10.08
N GLY A 103 0.51 30.17 10.61
CA GLY A 103 -0.16 29.11 9.86
C GLY A 103 0.78 28.15 9.12
N THR A 104 1.60 27.41 9.86
CA THR A 104 2.08 26.09 9.39
C THR A 104 1.43 24.93 10.12
N THR A 105 0.30 25.16 10.80
CA THR A 105 -0.59 24.06 11.19
C THR A 105 -1.36 23.62 9.97
N TYR A 106 -0.66 22.95 9.05
CA TYR A 106 -1.32 22.06 8.12
C TYR A 106 -1.77 20.87 8.95
N THR A 107 -3.06 20.78 9.24
CA THR A 107 -3.62 19.53 9.71
C THR A 107 -3.56 18.56 8.54
N ALA A 108 -2.43 17.87 8.39
CA ALA A 108 -2.38 16.68 7.59
C ALA A 108 -3.46 15.72 8.12
N GLY A 109 -4.37 15.29 7.25
CA GLY A 109 -5.12 14.07 7.55
C GLY A 109 -4.15 12.89 7.67
N ASP A 110 -4.62 11.75 8.15
CA ASP A 110 -3.79 10.54 8.29
C ASP A 110 -3.00 10.26 6.99
N GLY A 111 -1.68 10.15 7.11
CA GLY A 111 -0.75 9.83 6.01
C GLY A 111 -0.22 11.01 5.18
N LEU A 112 -0.48 12.26 5.58
CA LEU A 112 0.31 13.40 5.09
C LEU A 112 1.27 13.83 6.21
N ASP A 113 2.51 14.14 5.88
CA ASP A 113 3.46 14.72 6.84
C ASP A 113 4.10 15.97 6.24
N LEU A 114 4.37 16.93 7.12
CA LEU A 114 5.01 18.19 6.79
C LEU A 114 6.18 18.40 7.75
N THR A 115 7.34 17.93 7.31
CA THR A 115 8.61 18.16 7.98
C THR A 115 9.32 19.34 7.31
N GLY A 116 9.40 20.48 8.00
CA GLY A 116 10.08 21.67 7.49
C GLY A 116 9.36 22.28 6.28
N THR A 117 10.03 22.32 5.12
CA THR A 117 9.50 22.90 3.87
C THR A 117 9.09 21.86 2.82
N GLU A 118 9.17 20.57 3.14
CA GLU A 118 8.84 19.50 2.19
C GLU A 118 7.48 18.90 2.53
N PHE A 119 6.62 18.82 1.52
CA PHE A 119 5.34 18.10 1.57
C PHE A 119 5.58 16.69 1.05
N SER A 120 5.35 15.68 1.89
CA SER A 120 5.44 14.27 1.49
C SER A 120 4.10 13.59 1.72
N ALA A 121 3.63 12.87 0.70
CA ALA A 121 2.54 11.93 0.86
C ALA A 121 3.13 10.59 1.31
N ASP A 122 2.59 10.01 2.38
CA ASP A 122 2.98 8.67 2.82
C ASP A 122 2.71 7.68 1.67
N PRO A 123 3.71 6.94 1.19
CA PRO A 123 3.51 5.98 0.11
C PRO A 123 2.58 4.81 0.50
N THR A 124 2.21 4.68 1.78
CA THR A 124 1.30 3.65 2.29
C THR A 124 -0.18 4.05 2.26
N ILE A 125 -0.51 5.32 1.99
CA ILE A 125 -1.91 5.75 1.81
C ILE A 125 -2.36 5.65 0.35
N ALA A 126 -3.54 5.07 0.15
CA ALA A 126 -4.22 4.99 -1.14
C ALA A 126 -5.25 6.12 -1.29
N ARG A 127 -5.49 6.58 -2.53
CA ARG A 127 -6.54 7.58 -2.82
C ARG A 127 -7.92 7.05 -2.43
N LEU A 128 -8.74 7.89 -1.80
CA LEU A 128 -10.10 7.53 -1.36
C LEU A 128 -11.03 7.14 -2.53
N ALA A 129 -10.95 7.87 -3.64
CA ALA A 129 -11.75 7.59 -4.84
C ALA A 129 -10.87 6.91 -5.91
N SER A 130 -11.30 5.73 -6.34
CA SER A 130 -10.68 4.94 -7.41
C SER A 130 -9.16 4.78 -7.28
N PRO A 131 -8.65 4.24 -6.15
CA PRO A 131 -7.22 3.98 -6.02
C PRO A 131 -6.76 3.00 -7.11
N THR A 132 -5.60 3.26 -7.70
CA THR A 132 -4.86 2.25 -8.45
C THR A 132 -3.90 1.57 -7.48
N PHE A 133 -4.17 0.31 -7.14
CA PHE A 133 -3.26 -0.47 -6.31
C PHE A 133 -2.02 -0.87 -7.13
N THR A 134 -0.83 -0.82 -6.52
CA THR A 134 0.43 -1.25 -7.12
C THR A 134 1.06 -2.38 -6.30
N GLY A 135 1.99 -3.15 -6.88
CA GLY A 135 2.58 -4.32 -6.23
C GLY A 135 1.60 -5.49 -6.10
N THR A 136 1.60 -6.18 -4.94
CA THR A 136 0.70 -7.30 -4.61
C THR A 136 -0.20 -6.89 -3.43
N PRO A 137 -1.39 -6.32 -3.69
CA PRO A 137 -2.27 -5.82 -2.63
C PRO A 137 -2.75 -6.97 -1.74
N ALA A 138 -2.63 -6.80 -0.43
CA ALA A 138 -3.21 -7.71 0.56
C ALA A 138 -4.54 -7.15 1.06
N ALA A 139 -5.55 -8.02 1.21
CA ALA A 139 -6.81 -7.71 1.85
C ALA A 139 -7.23 -8.91 2.73
N PRO A 140 -8.02 -8.70 3.80
CA PRO A 140 -8.59 -9.80 4.57
C PRO A 140 -9.43 -10.72 3.68
N THR A 141 -9.33 -12.03 3.87
CA THR A 141 -10.16 -13.01 3.15
C THR A 141 -11.61 -12.94 3.67
N PRO A 142 -12.61 -12.58 2.83
CA PRO A 142 -14.01 -12.59 3.25
C PRO A 142 -14.49 -13.99 3.64
N ALA A 143 -15.52 -14.05 4.49
CA ALA A 143 -16.20 -15.31 4.78
C ALA A 143 -17.02 -15.80 3.58
N SER A 144 -17.26 -17.11 3.48
CA SER A 144 -18.11 -17.69 2.42
C SER A 144 -19.52 -17.08 2.42
N GLY A 145 -20.10 -16.88 1.23
CA GLY A 145 -21.42 -16.27 1.06
C GLY A 145 -21.47 -14.74 1.20
N THR A 146 -20.33 -14.07 1.40
CA THR A 146 -20.28 -12.59 1.45
C THR A 146 -20.74 -11.98 0.13
N SER A 147 -21.79 -11.15 0.18
CA SER A 147 -22.36 -10.44 -0.98
C SER A 147 -22.41 -8.93 -0.71
N THR A 148 -21.22 -8.31 -0.66
CA THR A 148 -21.03 -6.88 -0.41
C THR A 148 -20.04 -6.29 -1.41
N THR A 149 -19.69 -5.02 -1.26
CA THR A 149 -18.67 -4.33 -2.08
C THR A 149 -17.23 -4.56 -1.60
N GLN A 150 -17.00 -5.48 -0.65
CA GLN A 150 -15.66 -5.87 -0.21
C GLN A 150 -14.83 -6.47 -1.36
N ILE A 151 -13.51 -6.32 -1.29
CA ILE A 151 -12.58 -6.91 -2.27
C ILE A 151 -12.60 -8.44 -2.14
N ALA A 152 -12.86 -9.14 -3.25
CA ALA A 152 -12.69 -10.58 -3.33
C ALA A 152 -11.20 -10.94 -3.44
N THR A 153 -10.64 -11.53 -2.39
CA THR A 153 -9.24 -12.05 -2.43
C THR A 153 -9.14 -13.32 -3.28
N THR A 154 -7.95 -13.64 -3.76
CA THR A 154 -7.69 -14.90 -4.50
C THR A 154 -8.04 -16.14 -3.67
N ALA A 155 -7.76 -16.13 -2.36
CA ALA A 155 -8.11 -17.21 -1.44
C ALA A 155 -9.64 -17.42 -1.33
N PHE A 156 -10.42 -16.34 -1.31
CA PHE A 156 -11.89 -16.42 -1.31
C PHE A 156 -12.43 -17.01 -2.62
N VAL A 157 -11.91 -16.56 -3.76
CA VAL A 157 -12.31 -17.09 -5.07
C VAL A 157 -11.94 -18.57 -5.19
N GLN A 158 -10.76 -18.97 -4.76
CA GLN A 158 -10.34 -20.37 -4.78
C GLN A 158 -11.28 -21.24 -3.93
N ALA A 159 -11.58 -20.84 -2.69
CA ALA A 159 -12.50 -21.59 -1.83
C ALA A 159 -13.93 -21.68 -2.42
N ALA A 160 -14.40 -20.62 -3.09
CA ALA A 160 -15.69 -20.63 -3.77
C ALA A 160 -15.70 -21.58 -4.99
N LEU A 161 -14.60 -21.62 -5.75
CA LEU A 161 -14.43 -22.56 -6.85
C LEU A 161 -14.34 -24.01 -6.35
N ASP A 162 -13.58 -24.26 -5.28
CA ASP A 162 -13.48 -25.59 -4.67
C ASP A 162 -14.86 -26.04 -4.18
N THR A 163 -15.61 -25.16 -3.51
CA THR A 163 -16.99 -25.43 -3.09
C THR A 163 -17.91 -25.69 -4.29
N LEU A 164 -17.76 -24.95 -5.39
CA LEU A 164 -18.56 -25.16 -6.61
C LEU A 164 -18.24 -26.50 -7.28
N VAL A 165 -16.96 -26.89 -7.29
CA VAL A 165 -16.50 -28.18 -7.83
C VAL A 165 -16.98 -29.33 -6.94
N ASP A 166 -16.90 -29.19 -5.62
CA ASP A 166 -17.38 -30.20 -4.66
C ASP A 166 -18.91 -30.28 -4.61
N ALA A 167 -19.59 -29.15 -4.78
CA ALA A 167 -21.05 -29.08 -4.85
C ALA A 167 -21.59 -29.42 -6.24
N ALA A 168 -20.71 -29.71 -7.20
CA ALA A 168 -21.14 -30.18 -8.50
C ALA A 168 -22.03 -31.42 -8.27
N PRO A 169 -23.31 -31.36 -8.67
CA PRO A 169 -24.21 -32.48 -8.51
C PRO A 169 -23.61 -33.73 -9.18
N GLY A 170 -24.13 -34.90 -8.82
CA GLY A 170 -23.68 -36.21 -9.28
C GLY A 170 -23.47 -36.37 -10.79
N THR A 171 -23.77 -35.39 -11.65
CA THR A 171 -23.31 -35.28 -13.04
C THR A 171 -21.81 -35.01 -13.24
N LEU A 172 -21.07 -34.37 -12.33
CA LEU A 172 -19.59 -34.36 -12.41
C LEU A 172 -18.98 -35.57 -11.70
N ASP A 173 -19.67 -36.11 -10.69
CA ASP A 173 -19.43 -37.49 -10.20
C ASP A 173 -19.70 -38.49 -11.35
N THR A 174 -20.68 -38.26 -12.23
CA THR A 174 -21.04 -39.25 -13.26
C THR A 174 -19.92 -39.54 -14.24
N LEU A 175 -18.98 -38.63 -14.50
CA LEU A 175 -17.85 -38.98 -15.37
C LEU A 175 -16.84 -39.89 -14.66
N ASN A 176 -16.63 -39.68 -13.36
CA ASN A 176 -15.79 -40.53 -12.51
C ASN A 176 -16.49 -41.86 -12.17
N GLU A 177 -17.78 -41.83 -11.82
CA GLU A 177 -18.62 -43.00 -11.61
C GLU A 177 -18.82 -43.79 -12.91
N LEU A 178 -18.95 -43.15 -14.08
CA LEU A 178 -19.01 -43.85 -15.36
C LEU A 178 -17.64 -44.45 -15.72
N ALA A 179 -16.54 -43.74 -15.50
CA ALA A 179 -15.20 -44.29 -15.68
C ALA A 179 -14.99 -45.52 -14.77
N ALA A 180 -15.32 -45.40 -13.49
CA ALA A 180 -15.26 -46.49 -12.52
C ALA A 180 -16.22 -47.64 -12.85
N ALA A 181 -17.45 -47.36 -13.28
CA ALA A 181 -18.44 -48.37 -13.70
C ALA A 181 -18.02 -49.10 -14.99
N LEU A 182 -17.22 -48.44 -15.84
CA LEU A 182 -16.56 -49.04 -17.00
C LEU A 182 -15.17 -49.62 -16.66
N GLY A 183 -14.78 -49.63 -15.38
CA GLY A 183 -13.57 -50.27 -14.88
C GLY A 183 -12.27 -49.49 -15.11
N ASP A 184 -12.33 -48.17 -15.28
CA ASP A 184 -11.19 -47.29 -15.60
C ASP A 184 -10.35 -47.80 -16.78
N ASP A 185 -10.99 -48.48 -17.73
CA ASP A 185 -10.34 -49.16 -18.83
C ASP A 185 -10.07 -48.20 -20.00
N ALA A 186 -8.80 -47.75 -20.11
CA ALA A 186 -8.33 -46.91 -21.21
C ALA A 186 -8.55 -47.54 -22.61
N ASN A 187 -8.73 -48.86 -22.69
CA ASN A 187 -8.97 -49.61 -23.91
C ASN A 187 -10.35 -50.28 -23.92
N PHE A 188 -11.35 -49.72 -23.22
CA PHE A 188 -12.69 -50.30 -23.06
C PHE A 188 -13.26 -50.91 -24.37
N SER A 189 -13.13 -50.21 -25.49
CA SER A 189 -13.57 -50.70 -26.80
C SER A 189 -12.87 -52.00 -27.22
N ALA A 190 -11.55 -52.10 -27.06
CA ALA A 190 -10.79 -53.31 -27.37
C ALA A 190 -11.13 -54.46 -26.42
N THR A 191 -11.31 -54.17 -25.13
CA THR A 191 -11.69 -55.16 -24.11
C THR A 191 -13.06 -55.77 -24.40
N VAL A 192 -14.07 -54.93 -24.67
CA VAL A 192 -15.42 -55.41 -25.03
C VAL A 192 -15.41 -56.20 -26.34
N ASN A 193 -14.68 -55.71 -27.36
CA ASN A 193 -14.55 -56.43 -28.63
C ASN A 193 -13.89 -57.80 -28.45
N THR A 194 -12.86 -57.89 -27.61
CA THR A 194 -12.18 -59.16 -27.30
C THR A 194 -13.11 -60.12 -26.56
N ALA A 195 -13.84 -59.63 -25.55
CA ALA A 195 -14.79 -60.44 -24.79
C ALA A 195 -15.94 -60.96 -25.66
N LEU A 196 -16.42 -60.16 -26.63
CA LEU A 196 -17.46 -60.56 -27.57
C LEU A 196 -16.95 -61.59 -28.58
N ALA A 197 -15.75 -61.38 -29.14
CA ALA A 197 -15.12 -62.32 -30.07
C ALA A 197 -14.78 -63.68 -29.42
N ALA A 198 -14.70 -63.73 -28.09
CA ALA A 198 -14.52 -64.95 -27.33
C ALA A 198 -15.80 -65.80 -27.17
N ARG A 199 -16.97 -65.32 -27.62
CA ARG A 199 -18.26 -66.04 -27.49
C ARG A 199 -18.69 -66.65 -28.82
N LEU A 200 -19.30 -67.83 -28.75
CA LEU A 200 -19.81 -68.60 -29.88
C LEU A 200 -18.73 -68.90 -30.93
N GLN A 201 -17.53 -69.21 -30.46
CA GLN A 201 -16.43 -69.54 -31.38
C GLN A 201 -16.76 -70.84 -32.13
N SER A 202 -16.71 -70.79 -33.46
CA SER A 202 -17.05 -71.94 -34.31
C SER A 202 -16.22 -73.19 -33.99
N ALA A 203 -14.96 -73.00 -33.60
CA ALA A 203 -14.05 -74.08 -33.20
C ALA A 203 -14.40 -74.69 -31.83
N SER A 204 -15.08 -73.94 -30.95
CA SER A 204 -15.36 -74.36 -29.57
C SER A 204 -16.63 -75.19 -29.46
N ASN A 205 -17.45 -75.29 -30.52
CA ASN A 205 -18.69 -76.09 -30.54
C ASN A 205 -19.54 -75.92 -29.26
N LEU A 206 -19.79 -74.67 -28.86
CA LEU A 206 -20.56 -74.29 -27.66
C LEU A 206 -19.90 -74.62 -26.31
N SER A 207 -18.67 -75.15 -26.27
CA SER A 207 -17.94 -75.40 -25.02
C SER A 207 -17.45 -74.13 -24.32
N ASP A 208 -17.44 -73.01 -25.04
CA ASP A 208 -17.12 -71.66 -24.56
C ASP A 208 -18.32 -70.97 -23.88
N LEU A 209 -19.51 -71.58 -23.93
CA LEU A 209 -20.70 -71.10 -23.23
C LEU A 209 -20.78 -71.72 -21.84
N ALA A 210 -21.17 -70.91 -20.85
CA ALA A 210 -21.30 -71.35 -19.46
C ALA A 210 -22.31 -72.49 -19.28
N ASP A 211 -23.37 -72.53 -20.08
CA ASP A 211 -24.36 -73.63 -20.11
C ASP A 211 -24.53 -74.17 -21.53
N ALA A 212 -23.64 -75.10 -21.88
CA ALA A 212 -23.68 -75.79 -23.16
C ALA A 212 -24.96 -76.66 -23.33
N ALA A 213 -25.58 -77.14 -22.25
CA ALA A 213 -26.79 -77.96 -22.34
C ALA A 213 -28.01 -77.12 -22.71
N ALA A 214 -28.19 -75.96 -22.08
CA ALA A 214 -29.23 -75.00 -22.45
C ALA A 214 -29.04 -74.49 -23.89
N ALA A 215 -27.79 -74.21 -24.30
CA ALA A 215 -27.50 -73.80 -25.68
C ALA A 215 -27.92 -74.86 -26.71
N ARG A 216 -27.61 -76.15 -26.47
CA ARG A 216 -28.04 -77.25 -27.35
C ARG A 216 -29.56 -77.42 -27.40
N THR A 217 -30.23 -77.24 -26.26
CA THR A 217 -31.70 -77.26 -26.17
C THR A 217 -32.33 -76.13 -26.99
N ASN A 218 -31.83 -74.90 -26.88
CA ASN A 218 -32.33 -73.74 -27.63
C ASN A 218 -32.18 -73.90 -29.15
N LEU A 219 -31.12 -74.59 -29.59
CA LEU A 219 -30.92 -74.93 -31.00
C LEU A 219 -31.77 -76.12 -31.47
N GLY A 220 -32.51 -76.78 -30.58
CA GLY A 220 -33.34 -77.94 -30.90
C GLY A 220 -32.57 -79.22 -31.22
N LEU A 221 -31.28 -79.29 -30.85
CA LEU A 221 -30.42 -80.42 -31.17
C LEU A 221 -30.72 -81.68 -30.32
N GLY A 222 -31.42 -81.49 -29.19
CA GLY A 222 -31.84 -82.58 -28.30
C GLY A 222 -30.68 -83.42 -27.75
N SER A 223 -30.94 -84.69 -27.46
CA SER A 223 -29.93 -85.64 -26.96
C SER A 223 -28.93 -86.11 -28.02
N MET A 224 -29.21 -85.87 -29.31
CA MET A 224 -28.32 -86.28 -30.40
C MET A 224 -26.95 -85.59 -30.33
N ALA A 225 -26.89 -84.34 -29.88
CA ALA A 225 -25.66 -83.57 -29.81
C ALA A 225 -24.69 -83.97 -28.68
N THR A 226 -25.03 -84.98 -27.86
CA THR A 226 -24.16 -85.51 -26.79
C THR A 226 -23.83 -86.99 -26.94
N GLN A 227 -24.29 -87.64 -28.02
CA GLN A 227 -24.02 -89.07 -28.21
C GLN A 227 -22.59 -89.31 -28.69
N ASP A 228 -22.01 -90.44 -28.31
CA ASP A 228 -20.71 -90.86 -28.82
C ASP A 228 -20.80 -91.17 -30.32
N ALA A 229 -19.82 -90.71 -31.09
CA ALA A 229 -19.83 -90.86 -32.55
C ALA A 229 -19.80 -92.33 -33.01
N GLY A 230 -19.26 -93.24 -32.20
CA GLY A 230 -19.25 -94.68 -32.43
C GLY A 230 -20.46 -95.42 -31.85
N ALA A 231 -21.31 -94.75 -31.06
CA ALA A 231 -22.46 -95.36 -30.40
C ALA A 231 -23.68 -94.42 -30.40
N VAL A 232 -24.26 -94.23 -31.60
CA VAL A 232 -25.44 -93.40 -31.80
C VAL A 232 -26.72 -94.23 -31.59
N ASN A 233 -27.49 -93.90 -30.55
CA ASN A 233 -28.84 -94.42 -30.32
C ASN A 233 -29.90 -93.51 -30.95
N ILE A 234 -30.54 -93.99 -32.01
CA ILE A 234 -31.68 -93.34 -32.66
C ILE A 234 -32.96 -94.01 -32.17
N THR A 235 -33.81 -93.29 -31.42
CA THR A 235 -35.10 -93.80 -30.92
C THR A 235 -36.25 -93.14 -31.68
N GLY A 236 -36.91 -93.89 -32.56
CA GLY A 236 -37.96 -93.38 -33.44
C GLY A 236 -37.43 -92.66 -34.70
N GLY A 237 -38.24 -92.64 -35.77
CA GLY A 237 -37.89 -92.06 -37.08
C GLY A 237 -37.61 -93.10 -38.17
N SER A 238 -37.44 -92.64 -39.42
CA SER A 238 -37.11 -93.49 -40.57
C SER A 238 -35.64 -93.33 -40.92
N ILE A 239 -34.90 -94.44 -40.96
CA ILE A 239 -33.53 -94.44 -41.49
C ILE A 239 -33.63 -94.41 -43.02
N GLY A 240 -33.06 -93.37 -43.65
CA GLY A 240 -33.10 -93.22 -45.11
C GLY A 240 -32.40 -94.39 -45.83
N SER A 241 -32.81 -94.67 -47.06
CA SER A 241 -32.37 -95.83 -47.87
C SER A 241 -30.87 -95.88 -48.23
N GLY A 242 -30.06 -94.91 -47.76
CA GLY A 242 -28.63 -94.82 -47.97
C GLY A 242 -27.76 -95.29 -46.80
N VAL A 243 -28.35 -95.76 -45.68
CA VAL A 243 -27.57 -96.28 -44.54
C VAL A 243 -27.32 -97.77 -44.72
N THR A 244 -26.05 -98.14 -44.84
CA THR A 244 -25.63 -99.55 -44.86
C THR A 244 -25.48 -100.03 -43.42
N LEU A 245 -26.40 -100.89 -42.96
CA LEU A 245 -26.22 -101.61 -41.71
C LEU A 245 -25.11 -102.65 -41.95
N ASN A 246 -24.00 -102.56 -41.21
CA ASN A 246 -23.01 -103.63 -41.23
C ASN A 246 -23.72 -104.91 -40.78
N ALA A 247 -23.59 -105.99 -41.54
CA ALA A 247 -24.43 -107.19 -41.45
C ALA A 247 -24.30 -107.99 -40.14
N ASP A 248 -23.59 -107.45 -39.15
CA ASP A 248 -23.41 -107.97 -37.78
C ASP A 248 -24.40 -107.38 -36.78
N VAL A 249 -25.45 -106.69 -37.25
CA VAL A 249 -26.67 -106.56 -36.44
C VAL A 249 -27.26 -107.96 -36.42
N ASP A 250 -26.78 -108.78 -35.49
CA ASP A 250 -27.28 -110.12 -35.26
C ASP A 250 -28.79 -109.98 -35.15
N GLY A 251 -29.47 -110.39 -36.22
CA GLY A 251 -30.90 -110.41 -36.31
C GLY A 251 -31.30 -111.43 -35.27
N GLY A 252 -31.49 -110.95 -34.03
CA GLY A 252 -31.87 -111.77 -32.90
C GLY A 252 -32.92 -112.74 -33.39
N THR A 253 -32.58 -114.03 -33.31
CA THR A 253 -33.48 -115.12 -33.65
C THR A 253 -34.84 -114.83 -33.06
N PHE A 254 -35.83 -114.82 -33.95
CA PHE A 254 -37.27 -114.70 -33.72
C PHE A 254 -37.77 -115.25 -32.38
#